data_AF-A0A925R3I5-F1
#
_entry.id   AF-A0A925R3I5-F1
#
_cell.length_a   1.000
_cell.length_b   1.000
_cell.length_c   1.000
_cell.angle_alpha   90.00
_cell.angle_beta   90.00
_cell.angle_gamma   90.00
#
_symmetry.space_group_name_H-M   'P 1'
#
loop_
_entity.id
_entity.type
_entity.pdbx_description
1 polymer ?
#
loop_
_entity_poly.entity_id
_entity_poly.type
_entity_poly.pdbx_seq_one_letter_code
_entity_poly.pdbx_strand_id
1 'polypeptide(L)'
;MNLYLAARARAAVVYSLAIVLVTVAGLYAPTDAAAAVSNPTVTGPIAVKAPPGSATRDYPWMSTMHNLGAVEYVEEEFFIEGTASRFNTAVPIGTNGTLVDSGHAYRTRIIVRRPVAPWKFNGTVLAEWQNVTAGYDLDAMWGASFEHIVRAGYAWVGVSAQRVGVQGVPNGVKNWSPLRYGTLDVTAAGTINDDALSYDIFAQALQAIRHPVGVRPLGKLSAKRVLAIGASQSAGRLQVFINALHPLIGDPVDAYMLYIGGGRLRTDLTVPIFKLISETDVPSQVAARQPDTPLFRFWEVAGASHSGRRTVLNSRPLLLRDGVAPSVGDCTFPPYPRVPIQHVTNAAFDHLVRWVREGVQPPSAAPVTTVGAVIQRDASGNALGGIRLAEFDVPTALNTGANTGAAFCILYGRHVPFEQSVIDQLYPTHGSYVSPLLTQLHETVRAGYVLPADAARTRHLAVTSIVGSAPCSQICRASLDLVEASYVYLYTTGLDDELAGKVLAFIQLVARGEAIGGQHQVFANRLARHTLERYVDAVQALQAKGRLSQVSAQELVNGATAVLAMLPG
;
A
#
# COMPACT_ATOMS: atom_id res chain seq x y z
N MET A 1 -71.81 35.56 22.70
CA MET A 1 -71.58 34.64 23.83
C MET A 1 -70.54 35.28 24.74
N ASN A 2 -71.03 35.94 25.80
CA ASN A 2 -70.46 36.16 27.15
C ASN A 2 -68.92 36.27 27.34
N LEU A 3 -68.32 37.20 28.11
CA LEU A 3 -68.76 38.34 28.94
C LEU A 3 -67.50 38.87 29.73
N TYR A 4 -67.55 40.15 30.19
CA TYR A 4 -66.76 40.84 31.25
C TYR A 4 -65.33 41.41 30.94
N LEU A 5 -65.11 42.76 30.85
CA LEU A 5 -64.96 43.81 31.91
C LEU A 5 -63.57 43.77 32.62
N ALA A 6 -62.86 44.83 33.05
CA ALA A 6 -62.88 46.30 33.04
C ALA A 6 -61.47 46.73 33.57
N ALA A 7 -60.74 47.70 32.99
CA ALA A 7 -60.63 49.13 33.37
C ALA A 7 -59.61 49.54 34.48
N ARG A 8 -58.66 50.42 34.05
CA ARG A 8 -57.99 51.56 34.77
C ARG A 8 -56.91 51.22 35.82
N ALA A 9 -55.82 51.97 36.05
CA ALA A 9 -55.53 53.40 35.87
C ALA A 9 -54.00 53.75 35.84
N ARG A 10 -53.67 54.82 35.10
CA ARG A 10 -52.73 55.96 35.35
C ARG A 10 -51.37 55.74 36.06
N ALA A 11 -50.27 56.15 35.40
CA ALA A 11 -49.54 57.42 35.65
C ALA A 11 -48.08 57.33 35.13
N ALA A 12 -47.60 58.40 34.49
CA ALA A 12 -46.23 58.57 34.01
C ALA A 12 -45.32 59.15 35.09
N VAL A 13 -44.08 58.66 35.22
CA VAL A 13 -42.92 59.41 35.75
C VAL A 13 -41.63 58.85 35.12
N VAL A 14 -40.82 59.75 34.56
CA VAL A 14 -39.47 59.53 34.04
C VAL A 14 -38.47 59.54 35.21
N TYR A 15 -37.57 58.56 35.29
CA TYR A 15 -36.30 58.70 36.01
C TYR A 15 -35.16 58.00 35.26
N SER A 16 -34.18 58.80 34.87
CA SER A 16 -32.85 58.39 34.38
C SER A 16 -32.04 57.79 35.52
N LEU A 17 -31.40 56.63 35.31
CA LEU A 17 -30.30 56.17 36.16
C LEU A 17 -29.15 55.65 35.31
N ALA A 18 -27.97 56.22 35.55
CA ALA A 18 -26.71 55.92 34.90
C ALA A 18 -26.24 54.50 35.20
N ILE A 19 -25.83 53.76 34.16
CA ILE A 19 -25.08 52.51 34.29
C ILE A 19 -23.60 52.84 34.04
N VAL A 20 -22.80 52.64 35.10
CA VAL A 20 -21.34 52.71 35.07
C VAL A 20 -20.82 51.54 34.24
N LEU A 21 -20.21 51.82 33.09
CA LEU A 21 -19.47 50.85 32.28
C LEU A 21 -18.11 50.60 32.93
N VAL A 22 -17.99 49.49 33.66
CA VAL A 22 -16.70 48.93 34.07
C VAL A 22 -16.14 48.17 32.87
N THR A 23 -15.19 48.77 32.16
CA THR A 23 -14.39 48.07 31.14
C THR A 23 -13.40 47.14 31.82
N VAL A 24 -13.76 45.87 31.96
CA VAL A 24 -12.79 44.81 32.27
C VAL A 24 -12.00 44.54 30.98
N ALA A 25 -10.82 45.15 30.85
CA ALA A 25 -9.83 44.75 29.88
C ALA A 25 -9.29 43.37 30.28
N GLY A 26 -10.00 42.32 29.89
CA GLY A 26 -9.50 40.96 29.96
C GLY A 26 -8.29 40.83 29.04
N LEU A 27 -7.11 40.63 29.64
CA LEU A 27 -5.94 40.09 28.97
C LEU A 27 -6.33 38.70 28.41
N TYR A 28 -6.83 38.67 27.19
CA TYR A 28 -6.78 37.45 26.39
C TYR A 28 -5.31 37.23 26.06
N ALA A 29 -4.69 36.28 26.76
CA ALA A 29 -3.48 35.65 26.24
C ALA A 29 -3.83 35.11 24.85
N PRO A 30 -3.05 35.40 23.80
CA PRO A 30 -3.26 34.75 22.51
C PRO A 30 -3.18 33.25 22.75
N THR A 31 -4.23 32.52 22.38
CA THR A 31 -4.12 31.08 22.19
C THR A 31 -3.01 30.87 21.18
N ASP A 32 -1.99 30.06 21.52
CA ASP A 32 -0.89 29.69 20.63
C ASP A 32 -1.48 29.38 19.26
N ALA A 33 -1.21 30.27 18.29
CA ALA A 33 -1.61 30.02 16.93
C ALA A 33 -0.86 28.75 16.50
N ALA A 34 -1.60 27.72 16.08
CA ALA A 34 -1.03 26.54 15.46
C ALA A 34 0.03 27.00 14.44
N ALA A 35 1.24 26.45 14.52
CA ALA A 35 2.31 26.82 13.60
C ALA A 35 1.89 26.34 12.20
N ALA A 36 1.32 27.24 11.40
CA ALA A 36 0.81 26.90 10.09
C ALA A 36 1.95 26.39 9.20
N VAL A 37 1.77 25.20 8.63
CA VAL A 37 2.73 24.60 7.70
C VAL A 37 2.88 25.51 6.48
N SER A 38 4.12 25.86 6.14
CA SER A 38 4.40 26.71 4.97
C SER A 38 4.03 26.01 3.67
N ASN A 39 3.59 26.77 2.66
CA ASN A 39 3.41 26.23 1.31
C ASN A 39 4.75 26.23 0.57
N PRO A 40 5.25 25.08 0.10
CA PRO A 40 6.45 25.05 -0.71
C PRO A 40 6.12 25.47 -2.16
N THR A 41 7.13 25.94 -2.88
CA THR A 41 7.02 26.17 -4.32
C THR A 41 7.15 24.84 -5.05
N VAL A 42 6.19 24.54 -5.92
CA VAL A 42 6.19 23.35 -6.79
C VAL A 42 6.71 23.74 -8.18
N THR A 43 7.69 22.99 -8.68
CA THR A 43 8.24 23.12 -10.04
C THR A 43 8.08 21.81 -10.79
N GLY A 44 7.61 21.87 -12.04
CA GLY A 44 7.48 20.72 -12.93
C GLY A 44 6.28 20.80 -13.88
N PRO A 45 5.90 19.69 -14.53
CA PRO A 45 6.53 18.37 -14.41
C PRO A 45 8.00 18.39 -14.90
N ILE A 46 8.88 17.66 -14.23
CA ILE A 46 10.28 17.55 -14.59
C ILE A 46 10.40 16.66 -15.83
N ALA A 47 10.81 17.26 -16.95
CA ALA A 47 10.90 16.57 -18.24
C ALA A 47 11.70 15.26 -18.15
N VAL A 48 11.13 14.19 -18.69
CA VAL A 48 11.80 12.89 -18.84
C VAL A 48 12.58 12.93 -20.16
N LYS A 49 13.91 12.82 -20.10
CA LYS A 49 14.77 12.95 -21.29
C LYS A 49 15.34 11.62 -21.77
N ALA A 50 15.06 10.53 -21.07
CA ALA A 50 15.43 9.19 -21.47
C ALA A 50 14.36 8.17 -21.03
N PRO A 51 14.19 7.04 -21.74
CA PRO A 51 13.27 6.00 -21.32
C PRO A 51 13.77 5.30 -20.04
N PRO A 52 12.88 4.74 -19.20
CA PRO A 52 13.27 3.91 -18.07
C PRO A 52 14.19 2.75 -18.47
N GLY A 53 15.27 2.54 -17.71
CA GLY A 53 16.36 1.60 -18.02
C GLY A 53 17.51 2.21 -18.81
N SER A 54 17.41 3.47 -19.26
CA SER A 54 18.53 4.17 -19.90
C SER A 54 19.71 4.35 -18.94
N ALA A 55 20.94 4.15 -19.44
CA ALA A 55 22.17 4.37 -18.69
C ALA A 55 22.34 5.83 -18.21
N THR A 56 21.72 6.80 -18.89
CA THR A 56 21.74 8.21 -18.48
C THR A 56 20.93 8.48 -17.21
N ARG A 57 19.98 7.59 -16.87
CA ARG A 57 19.09 7.72 -15.71
C ARG A 57 18.37 9.07 -15.61
N ASP A 58 18.09 9.70 -16.76
CA ASP A 58 17.30 10.95 -16.82
C ASP A 58 15.79 10.66 -16.95
N TYR A 59 15.30 9.87 -16.00
CA TYR A 59 13.90 9.51 -15.76
C TYR A 59 13.65 9.35 -14.25
N PRO A 60 12.39 9.35 -13.80
CA PRO A 60 12.07 9.22 -12.38
C PRO A 60 12.60 7.91 -11.77
N TRP A 61 13.25 8.00 -10.60
CA TRP A 61 13.61 6.82 -9.80
C TRP A 61 12.35 6.07 -9.42
N MET A 62 12.36 4.74 -9.56
CA MET A 62 11.19 3.86 -9.39
C MET A 62 10.04 4.15 -10.36
N SER A 63 10.32 4.69 -11.56
CA SER A 63 9.29 4.80 -12.60
C SER A 63 8.57 3.47 -12.80
N THR A 64 7.23 3.50 -12.80
CA THR A 64 6.45 2.26 -12.83
C THR A 64 6.74 1.41 -14.09
N MET A 65 6.66 0.09 -13.96
CA MET A 65 6.76 -0.83 -15.11
C MET A 65 5.44 -0.97 -15.87
N HIS A 66 4.34 -0.46 -15.33
CA HIS A 66 3.01 -0.57 -15.91
C HIS A 66 2.76 0.54 -16.93
N ASN A 67 2.07 0.22 -18.02
CA ASN A 67 1.70 1.21 -19.03
C ASN A 67 0.49 2.01 -18.54
N LEU A 68 0.74 3.09 -17.80
CA LEU A 68 -0.31 3.93 -17.23
C LEU A 68 -1.19 4.60 -18.29
N GLY A 69 -0.63 4.94 -19.46
CA GLY A 69 -1.40 5.53 -20.56
C GLY A 69 -2.53 4.63 -21.04
N ALA A 70 -2.32 3.31 -21.03
CA ALA A 70 -3.34 2.32 -21.40
C ALA A 70 -4.55 2.27 -20.46
N VAL A 71 -4.41 2.78 -19.23
CA VAL A 71 -5.49 2.88 -18.23
C VAL A 71 -5.92 4.33 -17.97
N GLU A 72 -5.49 5.26 -18.83
CA GLU A 72 -5.73 6.71 -18.73
C GLU A 72 -5.21 7.32 -17.42
N TYR A 73 -4.04 6.85 -16.98
CA TYR A 73 -3.23 7.42 -15.91
C TYR A 73 -1.94 8.04 -16.48
N VAL A 74 -1.35 8.93 -15.69
CA VAL A 74 -0.03 9.52 -15.96
C VAL A 74 0.85 9.42 -14.72
N GLU A 75 2.17 9.25 -14.91
CA GLU A 75 3.21 9.42 -13.90
C GLU A 75 3.99 10.69 -14.24
N GLU A 76 4.05 11.63 -13.30
CA GLU A 76 4.79 12.88 -13.43
C GLU A 76 5.62 13.13 -12.17
N GLU A 77 6.82 13.67 -12.33
CA GLU A 77 7.68 14.07 -11.22
C GLU A 77 7.67 15.60 -11.07
N PHE A 78 7.66 16.07 -9.84
CA PHE A 78 7.76 17.48 -9.49
C PHE A 78 8.81 17.67 -8.43
N PHE A 79 9.46 18.84 -8.42
CA PHE A 79 10.27 19.27 -7.30
C PHE A 79 9.46 20.22 -6.42
N ILE A 80 9.67 20.11 -5.11
CA ILE A 80 9.13 21.03 -4.12
C ILE A 80 10.28 21.64 -3.33
N GLU A 81 10.22 22.94 -3.07
CA GLU A 81 11.25 23.65 -2.32
C GLU A 81 10.68 24.75 -1.42
N GLY A 82 11.36 25.00 -0.31
CA GLY A 82 10.93 25.92 0.73
C GLY A 82 11.92 25.94 1.89
N THR A 83 11.46 26.37 3.06
CA THR A 83 12.22 26.30 4.31
C THR A 83 11.48 25.44 5.32
N ALA A 84 12.14 24.42 5.86
CA ALA A 84 11.60 23.48 6.82
C ALA A 84 11.98 23.86 8.26
N SER A 85 11.20 23.34 9.20
CA SER A 85 11.40 23.48 10.65
C SER A 85 11.83 22.16 11.29
N ARG A 86 12.57 22.25 12.40
CA ARG A 86 12.84 21.10 13.28
C ARG A 86 11.94 21.16 14.50
N PHE A 87 11.48 20.00 14.92
CA PHE A 87 10.65 19.85 16.11
C PHE A 87 11.25 18.82 17.06
N ASN A 88 11.13 19.07 18.36
CA ASN A 88 11.35 18.05 19.36
C ASN A 88 10.12 17.15 19.42
N THR A 89 10.20 15.97 18.80
CA THR A 89 9.13 14.98 18.76
C THR A 89 9.34 13.82 19.73
N ALA A 90 10.44 13.82 20.47
CA ALA A 90 10.76 12.80 21.48
C ALA A 90 9.99 13.10 22.78
N VAL A 91 8.68 13.10 22.70
CA VAL A 91 7.76 13.45 23.78
C VAL A 91 6.88 12.25 24.15
N PRO A 92 6.38 12.16 25.40
CA PRO A 92 5.40 11.15 25.77
C PRO A 92 4.15 11.20 24.88
N ILE A 93 3.53 10.04 24.65
CA ILE A 93 2.26 9.97 23.92
C ILE A 93 1.20 10.80 24.65
N GLY A 94 0.50 11.66 23.90
CA GLY A 94 -0.48 12.63 24.44
C GLY A 94 0.10 14.03 24.64
N THR A 95 1.41 14.22 24.50
CA THR A 95 2.06 15.53 24.54
C THR A 95 2.41 15.98 23.13
N ASN A 96 2.17 17.26 22.83
CA ASN A 96 2.59 17.86 21.57
C ASN A 96 4.11 18.04 21.56
N GLY A 97 4.70 17.95 20.37
CA GLY A 97 6.09 18.36 20.16
C GLY A 97 6.25 19.87 20.29
N THR A 98 7.50 20.34 20.28
CA THR A 98 7.82 21.77 20.33
C THR A 98 8.72 22.16 19.17
N LEU A 99 8.54 23.37 18.64
CA LEU A 99 9.44 23.94 17.63
C LEU A 99 10.84 24.12 18.24
N VAL A 100 11.87 23.62 17.55
CA VAL A 100 13.28 23.82 17.93
C VAL A 100 13.83 25.04 17.20
N ASP A 101 13.75 25.03 15.88
CA ASP A 101 14.11 26.14 15.01
C ASP A 101 13.45 25.99 13.63
N SER A 102 13.60 27.01 12.79
CA SER A 102 12.99 27.11 11.46
C SER A 102 13.92 27.81 10.47
N GLY A 103 13.53 27.86 9.20
CA GLY A 103 14.29 28.57 8.15
C GLY A 103 15.29 27.69 7.39
N HIS A 104 15.23 26.37 7.53
CA HIS A 104 16.17 25.44 6.90
C HIS A 104 15.77 25.17 5.45
N ALA A 105 16.50 25.73 4.49
CA ALA A 105 16.22 25.52 3.08
C ALA A 105 16.24 24.03 2.70
N TYR A 106 15.26 23.60 1.92
CA TYR A 106 15.23 22.27 1.34
C TYR A 106 14.68 22.30 -0.09
N ARG A 107 15.08 21.30 -0.87
CA ARG A 107 14.50 20.95 -2.16
C ARG A 107 14.39 19.44 -2.26
N THR A 108 13.21 18.92 -2.50
CA THR A 108 13.01 17.49 -2.71
C THR A 108 12.07 17.24 -3.88
N ARG A 109 11.62 16.00 -4.07
CA ARG A 109 10.71 15.58 -5.13
C ARG A 109 9.42 14.96 -4.59
N ILE A 110 8.40 15.01 -5.43
CA ILE A 110 7.20 14.18 -5.34
C ILE A 110 6.95 13.48 -6.67
N ILE A 111 6.49 12.23 -6.62
CA ILE A 111 6.02 11.47 -7.80
C ILE A 111 4.50 11.40 -7.74
N VAL A 112 3.84 11.83 -8.81
CA VAL A 112 2.39 11.86 -8.91
C VAL A 112 1.94 10.84 -9.95
N ARG A 113 1.16 9.84 -9.51
CA ARG A 113 0.47 8.90 -10.38
C ARG A 113 -1.03 9.13 -10.28
N ARG A 114 -1.67 9.60 -11.35
CA ARG A 114 -3.07 10.06 -11.29
C ARG A 114 -3.85 9.79 -12.57
N PRO A 115 -5.19 9.75 -12.48
CA PRO A 115 -6.03 9.80 -13.68
C PRO A 115 -5.73 11.04 -14.54
N VAL A 116 -5.80 10.89 -15.85
CA VAL A 116 -5.69 12.01 -16.79
C VAL A 116 -6.98 12.84 -16.75
N ALA A 117 -8.13 12.19 -16.71
CA ALA A 117 -9.44 12.83 -16.79
C ALA A 117 -10.10 13.01 -15.41
N PRO A 118 -10.70 14.19 -15.10
CA PRO A 118 -11.36 14.43 -13.82
C PRO A 118 -12.48 13.44 -13.46
N TRP A 119 -13.22 12.92 -14.44
CA TRP A 119 -14.32 11.98 -14.18
C TRP A 119 -13.85 10.57 -13.78
N LYS A 120 -12.57 10.23 -14.04
CA LYS A 120 -11.93 9.00 -13.54
C LYS A 120 -11.36 9.17 -12.13
N PHE A 121 -11.20 10.39 -11.66
CA PHE A 121 -10.66 10.66 -10.34
C PHE A 121 -11.74 10.60 -9.27
N ASN A 122 -11.53 9.75 -8.27
CA ASN A 122 -12.47 9.58 -7.17
C ASN A 122 -12.43 10.74 -6.16
N GLY A 123 -11.52 11.70 -6.34
CA GLY A 123 -11.35 12.85 -5.46
C GLY A 123 -10.39 12.64 -4.29
N THR A 124 -9.77 11.46 -4.16
CA THR A 124 -8.89 11.11 -3.04
C THR A 124 -7.44 10.97 -3.50
N VAL A 125 -6.55 11.66 -2.81
CA VAL A 125 -5.10 11.52 -2.95
C VAL A 125 -4.57 10.63 -1.82
N LEU A 126 -3.78 9.63 -2.19
CA LEU A 126 -2.97 8.81 -1.29
C LEU A 126 -1.55 9.39 -1.26
N ALA A 127 -1.23 10.18 -0.24
CA ALA A 127 0.08 10.80 -0.06
C ALA A 127 0.99 9.86 0.75
N GLU A 128 1.86 9.13 0.06
CA GLU A 128 2.75 8.16 0.66
C GLU A 128 4.05 8.82 1.13
N TRP A 129 4.33 8.72 2.44
CA TRP A 129 5.68 8.93 2.94
C TRP A 129 6.55 7.78 2.43
N GLN A 130 7.39 8.04 1.42
CA GLN A 130 8.18 6.96 0.80
C GLN A 130 9.12 6.34 1.82
N ASN A 131 9.06 5.02 1.93
CA ASN A 131 9.88 4.28 2.87
C ASN A 131 11.33 4.20 2.36
N VAL A 132 12.31 4.36 3.26
CA VAL A 132 13.74 4.39 2.91
C VAL A 132 14.57 3.27 3.54
N THR A 133 13.94 2.24 4.11
CA THR A 133 14.60 1.14 4.83
C THR A 133 15.59 0.38 3.95
N ALA A 134 15.37 0.31 2.64
CA ALA A 134 16.28 -0.33 1.70
C ALA A 134 17.48 0.56 1.29
N GLY A 135 17.61 1.76 1.86
CA GLY A 135 18.63 2.74 1.53
C GLY A 135 18.28 3.66 0.35
N TYR A 136 17.02 3.65 -0.08
CA TYR A 136 16.47 4.42 -1.19
C TYR A 136 14.93 4.51 -1.06
N ASP A 137 14.29 5.44 -1.76
CA ASP A 137 12.83 5.59 -1.75
C ASP A 137 12.11 4.36 -2.34
N LEU A 138 11.11 3.87 -1.61
CA LEU A 138 10.24 2.75 -1.95
C LEU A 138 8.80 3.22 -2.17
N ASP A 139 8.23 2.77 -3.28
CA ASP A 139 6.80 2.89 -3.60
C ASP A 139 6.02 1.73 -2.97
N ALA A 140 6.08 1.60 -1.65
CA ALA A 140 5.64 0.41 -0.94
C ALA A 140 4.13 0.16 -1.09
N MET A 141 3.31 1.20 -0.90
CA MET A 141 1.86 1.06 -0.95
C MET A 141 1.32 1.11 -2.39
N TRP A 142 1.96 1.87 -3.29
CA TRP A 142 1.68 1.72 -4.72
C TRP A 142 1.98 0.30 -5.20
N GLY A 143 3.18 -0.22 -4.95
CA GLY A 143 3.58 -1.55 -5.42
C GLY A 143 2.71 -2.68 -4.88
N ALA A 144 2.18 -2.54 -3.66
CA ALA A 144 1.27 -3.50 -3.07
C ALA A 144 -0.16 -3.44 -3.66
N SER A 145 -0.65 -2.24 -4.03
CA SER A 145 -2.10 -2.02 -4.27
C SER A 145 -2.44 -1.34 -5.60
N PHE A 146 -1.50 -1.30 -6.56
CA PHE A 146 -1.66 -0.48 -7.77
C PHE A 146 -2.94 -0.79 -8.57
N GLU A 147 -3.35 -2.07 -8.67
CA GLU A 147 -4.56 -2.44 -9.42
C GLU A 147 -5.79 -1.75 -8.85
N HIS A 148 -5.90 -1.70 -7.53
CA HIS A 148 -7.02 -1.05 -6.87
C HIS A 148 -6.91 0.47 -6.94
N ILE A 149 -5.71 1.04 -6.75
CA ILE A 149 -5.47 2.49 -6.89
C ILE A 149 -5.96 2.98 -8.25
N VAL A 150 -5.62 2.26 -9.32
CA VAL A 150 -6.06 2.56 -10.70
C VAL A 150 -7.55 2.30 -10.89
N ARG A 151 -8.04 1.10 -10.52
CA ARG A 151 -9.44 0.70 -10.70
C ARG A 151 -10.42 1.63 -9.99
N ALA A 152 -10.09 2.07 -8.79
CA ALA A 152 -10.94 2.91 -7.97
C ALA A 152 -10.71 4.41 -8.21
N GLY A 153 -9.78 4.80 -9.08
CA GLY A 153 -9.62 6.20 -9.48
C GLY A 153 -8.86 7.07 -8.48
N TYR A 154 -8.00 6.49 -7.64
CA TYR A 154 -7.16 7.24 -6.70
C TYR A 154 -6.02 7.96 -7.43
N ALA A 155 -5.60 9.10 -6.91
CA ALA A 155 -4.29 9.67 -7.22
C ALA A 155 -3.32 9.23 -6.11
N TRP A 156 -2.10 8.83 -6.48
CA TRP A 156 -1.04 8.48 -5.54
C TRP A 156 0.09 9.50 -5.66
N VAL A 157 0.62 9.95 -4.52
CA VAL A 157 1.73 10.90 -4.45
C VAL A 157 2.80 10.37 -3.52
N GLY A 158 3.92 9.91 -4.05
CA GLY A 158 5.09 9.51 -3.26
C GLY A 158 5.94 10.72 -2.89
N VAL A 159 6.29 10.85 -1.61
CA VAL A 159 7.06 11.98 -1.08
C VAL A 159 8.44 11.52 -0.59
N SER A 160 9.49 12.04 -1.22
CA SER A 160 10.88 11.86 -0.79
C SER A 160 11.20 12.78 0.39
N ALA A 161 10.77 12.43 1.59
CA ALA A 161 10.92 13.30 2.77
C ALA A 161 12.26 13.14 3.52
N GLN A 162 12.97 12.03 3.31
CA GLN A 162 14.09 11.62 4.17
C GLN A 162 15.45 11.70 3.50
N ARG A 163 16.47 11.93 4.33
CA ARG A 163 17.87 12.04 3.93
C ARG A 163 18.39 10.77 3.28
N VAL A 164 17.94 9.61 3.77
CA VAL A 164 18.36 8.30 3.28
C VAL A 164 17.90 8.10 1.83
N GLY A 165 16.64 8.47 1.52
CA GLY A 165 16.08 8.38 0.18
C GLY A 165 16.70 9.38 -0.80
N VAL A 166 17.03 10.58 -0.34
CA VAL A 166 17.56 11.65 -1.20
C VAL A 166 19.08 11.58 -1.36
N GLN A 167 19.85 11.74 -0.27
CA GLN A 167 21.32 11.80 -0.29
C GLN A 167 22.01 10.52 0.21
N GLY A 168 21.27 9.51 0.67
CA GLY A 168 21.86 8.28 1.23
C GLY A 168 22.77 7.57 0.24
N VAL A 169 23.96 7.17 0.69
CA VAL A 169 24.91 6.40 -0.12
C VAL A 169 24.68 4.90 0.16
N PRO A 170 24.72 4.02 -0.86
CA PRO A 170 24.99 4.29 -2.28
C PRO A 170 23.76 4.57 -3.14
N ASN A 171 22.53 4.39 -2.63
CA ASN A 171 21.34 4.23 -3.47
C ASN A 171 20.34 5.40 -3.46
N GLY A 172 20.51 6.39 -2.60
CA GLY A 172 19.65 7.58 -2.59
C GLY A 172 19.64 8.27 -3.95
N VAL A 173 18.54 8.92 -4.31
CA VAL A 173 18.28 9.36 -5.69
C VAL A 173 19.38 10.27 -6.25
N LYS A 174 20.04 11.10 -5.42
CA LYS A 174 21.19 11.91 -5.84
C LYS A 174 22.37 11.08 -6.30
N ASN A 175 22.63 9.95 -5.67
CA ASN A 175 23.72 9.03 -6.03
C ASN A 175 23.34 8.21 -7.26
N TRP A 176 22.07 7.83 -7.37
CA TRP A 176 21.59 7.06 -8.51
C TRP A 176 21.60 7.86 -9.82
N SER A 177 21.11 9.11 -9.81
CA SER A 177 21.14 10.03 -10.95
C SER A 177 21.55 11.44 -10.53
N PRO A 178 22.87 11.72 -10.44
CA PRO A 178 23.38 13.05 -10.13
C PRO A 178 22.93 14.11 -11.13
N LEU A 179 22.80 13.73 -12.42
CA LEU A 179 22.33 14.60 -13.49
C LEU A 179 20.92 15.14 -13.22
N ARG A 180 20.01 14.28 -12.75
CA ARG A 180 18.61 14.63 -12.55
C ARG A 180 18.35 15.23 -11.17
N TYR A 181 19.00 14.71 -10.14
CA TYR A 181 18.70 15.03 -8.73
C TYR A 181 19.80 15.82 -8.02
N GLY A 182 20.85 16.26 -8.71
CA GLY A 182 21.99 16.96 -8.10
C GLY A 182 21.61 18.18 -7.25
N THR A 183 20.50 18.84 -7.59
CA THR A 183 19.97 20.02 -6.87
C THR A 183 19.11 19.67 -5.66
N LEU A 184 18.68 18.41 -5.48
CA LEU A 184 17.87 18.04 -4.32
C LEU A 184 18.71 18.15 -3.05
N ASP A 185 18.11 18.65 -1.98
CA ASP A 185 18.73 18.69 -0.67
C ASP A 185 17.68 18.78 0.44
N VAL A 186 17.74 17.84 1.38
CA VAL A 186 16.93 17.79 2.61
C VAL A 186 17.78 17.88 3.89
N THR A 187 19.05 18.33 3.79
CA THR A 187 19.97 18.48 4.94
C THR A 187 20.31 19.92 5.28
N ALA A 188 19.68 20.90 4.62
CA ALA A 188 20.03 22.32 4.75
C ALA A 188 21.53 22.58 4.54
N ALA A 189 22.00 22.24 3.34
CA ALA A 189 23.40 22.31 2.93
C ALA A 189 24.34 21.49 3.83
N GLY A 190 23.88 20.35 4.35
CA GLY A 190 24.67 19.44 5.18
C GLY A 190 24.80 19.85 6.65
N THR A 191 24.06 20.87 7.10
CA THR A 191 24.07 21.29 8.51
C THR A 191 23.19 20.41 9.40
N ILE A 192 22.17 19.78 8.84
CA ILE A 192 21.29 18.82 9.51
C ILE A 192 21.49 17.44 8.87
N ASN A 193 22.17 16.55 9.59
CA ASN A 193 22.62 15.27 9.05
C ASN A 193 21.76 14.06 9.48
N ASP A 194 20.67 14.31 10.19
CA ASP A 194 19.63 13.34 10.51
C ASP A 194 18.35 13.61 9.68
N ASP A 195 17.24 12.98 10.04
CA ASP A 195 15.93 13.15 9.39
C ASP A 195 15.04 14.18 10.12
N ALA A 196 15.58 15.09 10.93
CA ALA A 196 14.76 16.01 11.74
C ALA A 196 13.86 16.93 10.88
N LEU A 197 14.30 17.28 9.66
CA LEU A 197 13.49 18.08 8.72
C LEU A 197 12.39 17.29 8.03
N SER A 198 12.46 15.95 8.03
CA SER A 198 11.56 15.11 7.22
C SER A 198 10.08 15.29 7.57
N TYR A 199 9.76 15.56 8.83
CA TYR A 199 8.38 15.78 9.25
C TYR A 199 7.78 17.04 8.65
N ASP A 200 8.49 18.17 8.70
CA ASP A 200 7.98 19.41 8.11
C ASP A 200 8.02 19.35 6.59
N ILE A 201 9.05 18.74 5.98
CA ILE A 201 9.10 18.49 4.53
C ILE A 201 7.88 17.68 4.07
N PHE A 202 7.51 16.63 4.81
CA PHE A 202 6.32 15.85 4.50
C PHE A 202 5.03 16.69 4.69
N ALA A 203 4.93 17.48 5.76
CA ALA A 203 3.81 18.38 5.97
C ALA A 203 3.65 19.40 4.82
N GLN A 204 4.76 19.98 4.36
CA GLN A 204 4.79 20.91 3.24
C GLN A 204 4.45 20.23 1.91
N ALA A 205 4.82 18.96 1.72
CA ALA A 205 4.36 18.17 0.56
C ALA A 205 2.83 17.98 0.56
N LEU A 206 2.20 17.80 1.73
CA LEU A 206 0.74 17.75 1.84
C LEU A 206 0.10 19.10 1.47
N GLN A 207 0.73 20.21 1.88
CA GLN A 207 0.33 21.56 1.45
C GLN A 207 0.48 21.74 -0.07
N ALA A 208 1.57 21.26 -0.68
CA ALA A 208 1.77 21.28 -2.13
C ALA A 208 0.65 20.56 -2.91
N ILE A 209 0.03 19.54 -2.30
CA ILE A 209 -1.09 18.81 -2.89
C ILE A 209 -2.41 19.59 -2.74
N ARG A 210 -2.69 20.13 -1.54
CA ARG A 210 -3.96 20.82 -1.22
C ARG A 210 -4.02 22.25 -1.77
N HIS A 211 -2.94 23.00 -1.57
CA HIS A 211 -2.83 24.45 -1.81
C HIS A 211 -1.57 24.76 -2.64
N PRO A 212 -1.42 24.18 -3.84
CA PRO A 212 -0.21 24.31 -4.63
C PRO A 212 0.17 25.76 -4.94
N VAL A 213 1.44 26.09 -4.71
CA VAL A 213 2.08 27.34 -5.14
C VAL A 213 3.05 27.03 -6.29
N GLY A 214 3.05 27.83 -7.35
CA GLY A 214 3.78 27.53 -8.59
C GLY A 214 2.92 26.72 -9.55
N VAL A 215 3.21 25.43 -9.71
CA VAL A 215 2.41 24.51 -10.54
C VAL A 215 1.50 23.62 -9.71
N ARG A 216 0.37 23.19 -10.28
CA ARG A 216 -0.53 22.22 -9.64
C ARG A 216 -0.05 20.79 -9.95
N PRO A 217 0.45 20.01 -8.97
CA PRO A 217 0.96 18.66 -9.23
C PRO A 217 -0.14 17.70 -9.73
N LEU A 218 -1.40 17.97 -9.36
CA LEU A 218 -2.56 17.21 -9.83
C LEU A 218 -3.15 17.71 -11.17
N GLY A 219 -2.54 18.73 -11.80
CA GLY A 219 -2.99 19.30 -13.05
C GLY A 219 -4.39 19.92 -12.94
N LYS A 220 -5.37 19.28 -13.60
CA LYS A 220 -6.79 19.69 -13.61
C LYS A 220 -7.62 19.01 -12.53
N LEU A 221 -7.07 18.03 -11.80
CA LEU A 221 -7.80 17.35 -10.74
C LEU A 221 -7.83 18.21 -9.48
N SER A 222 -8.93 18.12 -8.72
CA SER A 222 -9.08 18.78 -7.43
C SER A 222 -9.15 17.73 -6.33
N ALA A 223 -8.15 17.72 -5.45
CA ALA A 223 -8.13 16.85 -4.28
C ALA A 223 -9.26 17.25 -3.33
N LYS A 224 -10.28 16.40 -3.22
CA LYS A 224 -11.35 16.55 -2.21
C LYS A 224 -10.90 16.01 -0.87
N ARG A 225 -10.03 14.99 -0.90
CA ARG A 225 -9.46 14.33 0.26
C ARG A 225 -7.98 14.02 0.03
N VAL A 226 -7.17 14.13 1.07
CA VAL A 226 -5.77 13.72 1.13
C VAL A 226 -5.60 12.80 2.33
N LEU A 227 -5.17 11.56 2.08
CA LEU A 227 -4.87 10.57 3.11
C LEU A 227 -3.35 10.41 3.18
N ALA A 228 -2.75 10.61 4.35
CA ALA A 228 -1.32 10.34 4.55
C ALA A 228 -1.12 8.86 4.84
N ILE A 229 -0.31 8.18 4.03
CA ILE A 229 -0.10 6.75 4.13
C ILE A 229 1.39 6.44 4.26
N GLY A 230 1.73 5.35 4.94
CA GLY A 230 3.11 4.96 5.15
C GLY A 230 3.20 3.50 5.55
N ALA A 231 4.27 2.84 5.10
CA ALA A 231 4.56 1.43 5.36
C ALA A 231 5.79 1.28 6.26
N SER A 232 5.79 0.32 7.20
CA SER A 232 6.97 -0.10 7.96
C SER A 232 7.63 1.07 8.73
N GLN A 233 8.88 1.40 8.45
CA GLN A 233 9.55 2.57 9.04
C GLN A 233 8.80 3.88 8.82
N SER A 234 8.26 4.13 7.62
CA SER A 234 7.47 5.35 7.34
C SER A 234 6.13 5.35 8.10
N ALA A 235 5.55 4.19 8.43
CA ALA A 235 4.43 4.12 9.37
C ALA A 235 4.85 4.52 10.80
N GLY A 236 6.09 4.21 11.20
CA GLY A 236 6.71 4.73 12.42
C GLY A 236 6.91 6.26 12.40
N ARG A 237 7.33 6.81 11.26
CA ARG A 237 7.39 8.28 11.07
C ARG A 237 6.01 8.91 11.19
N LEU A 238 4.99 8.34 10.54
CA LEU A 238 3.61 8.80 10.68
C LEU A 238 3.10 8.71 12.11
N GLN A 239 3.44 7.64 12.85
CA GLN A 239 3.08 7.53 14.27
C GLN A 239 3.63 8.73 15.08
N VAL A 240 4.91 9.08 14.88
CA VAL A 240 5.52 10.25 15.53
C VAL A 240 4.84 11.55 15.08
N PHE A 241 4.57 11.70 13.78
CA PHE A 241 3.88 12.84 13.22
C PHE A 241 2.50 13.03 13.84
N ILE A 242 1.69 11.97 13.89
CA ILE A 242 0.34 11.98 14.48
C ILE A 242 0.40 12.36 15.96
N ASN A 243 1.33 11.76 16.71
CA ASN A 243 1.40 11.94 18.15
C ASN A 243 1.89 13.34 18.53
N ALA A 244 2.95 13.82 17.90
CA ALA A 244 3.65 15.03 18.33
C ALA A 244 3.30 16.26 17.49
N LEU A 245 3.02 16.10 16.19
CA LEU A 245 2.98 17.23 15.26
C LEU A 245 1.60 17.57 14.73
N HIS A 246 0.75 16.57 14.44
CA HIS A 246 -0.58 16.81 13.88
C HIS A 246 -1.35 17.88 14.71
N PRO A 247 -1.45 17.79 16.05
CA PRO A 247 -2.17 18.82 16.81
C PRO A 247 -1.48 20.19 16.89
N LEU A 248 -0.19 20.27 16.57
CA LEU A 248 0.59 21.51 16.56
C LEU A 248 0.42 22.27 15.24
N ILE A 249 0.33 21.55 14.13
CA ILE A 249 0.37 22.12 12.78
C ILE A 249 -1.00 22.16 12.09
N GLY A 250 -2.07 21.77 12.80
CA GLY A 250 -3.46 21.73 12.34
C GLY A 250 -3.85 20.41 11.70
N ASP A 251 -4.85 20.42 10.80
CA ASP A 251 -5.35 19.22 10.12
C ASP A 251 -4.81 19.13 8.66
N PRO A 252 -3.54 18.73 8.43
CA PRO A 252 -2.95 18.74 7.08
C PRO A 252 -3.54 17.65 6.14
N VAL A 253 -4.22 16.64 6.69
CA VAL A 253 -4.84 15.52 5.97
C VAL A 253 -6.20 15.17 6.57
N ASP A 254 -7.01 14.45 5.81
CA ASP A 254 -8.32 14.00 6.28
C ASP A 254 -8.27 12.64 6.98
N ALA A 255 -7.21 11.84 6.76
CA ALA A 255 -6.96 10.60 7.48
C ALA A 255 -5.52 10.11 7.37
N TYR A 256 -5.15 9.16 8.23
CA TYR A 256 -3.89 8.44 8.17
C TYR A 256 -4.06 6.94 7.97
N MET A 257 -3.16 6.31 7.21
CA MET A 257 -2.98 4.86 7.20
C MET A 257 -1.56 4.46 7.59
N LEU A 258 -1.46 3.66 8.66
CA LEU A 258 -0.21 3.04 9.11
C LEU A 258 -0.22 1.57 8.69
N TYR A 259 0.57 1.24 7.67
CA TYR A 259 0.66 -0.10 7.12
C TYR A 259 1.91 -0.83 7.65
N ILE A 260 1.75 -2.08 8.09
CA ILE A 260 2.83 -3.00 8.52
C ILE A 260 3.88 -2.34 9.44
N GLY A 261 3.45 -1.49 10.37
CA GLY A 261 4.36 -0.73 11.22
C GLY A 261 3.64 0.28 12.11
N GLY A 262 4.38 1.28 12.57
CA GLY A 262 3.89 2.24 13.56
C GLY A 262 3.89 1.68 14.98
N GLY A 263 3.09 2.30 15.85
CA GLY A 263 3.02 1.94 17.26
C GLY A 263 1.76 2.50 17.91
N ARG A 264 1.81 2.81 19.20
CA ARG A 264 0.68 3.44 19.93
C ARG A 264 0.47 4.88 19.50
N LEU A 265 -0.79 5.28 19.45
CA LEU A 265 -1.25 6.62 19.15
C LEU A 265 -1.86 7.27 20.40
N ARG A 266 -1.82 8.60 20.44
CA ARG A 266 -2.54 9.41 21.42
C ARG A 266 -4.05 9.13 21.37
N THR A 267 -4.75 9.34 22.48
CA THR A 267 -6.16 8.97 22.63
C THR A 267 -7.14 10.08 22.26
N ASP A 268 -6.66 11.32 22.23
CA ASP A 268 -7.37 12.55 21.87
C ASP A 268 -7.21 12.87 20.37
N LEU A 269 -7.41 11.86 19.52
CA LEU A 269 -7.34 12.01 18.07
C LEU A 269 -8.42 12.98 17.55
N THR A 270 -8.07 13.79 16.56
CA THR A 270 -8.98 14.70 15.84
C THR A 270 -9.29 14.23 14.41
N VAL A 271 -8.61 13.18 13.96
CA VAL A 271 -8.62 12.69 12.58
C VAL A 271 -8.75 11.16 12.55
N PRO A 272 -9.45 10.55 11.58
CA PRO A 272 -9.49 9.11 11.39
C PRO A 272 -8.12 8.49 11.12
N ILE A 273 -7.83 7.37 11.77
CA ILE A 273 -6.58 6.64 11.60
C ILE A 273 -6.87 5.14 11.47
N PHE A 274 -6.31 4.55 10.41
CA PHE A 274 -6.36 3.12 10.16
C PHE A 274 -4.97 2.52 10.28
N LYS A 275 -4.80 1.56 11.19
CA LYS A 275 -3.60 0.75 11.28
C LYS A 275 -3.88 -0.68 10.78
N LEU A 276 -3.03 -1.21 9.92
CA LEU A 276 -3.15 -2.56 9.37
C LEU A 276 -1.79 -3.21 9.39
N ILE A 277 -1.65 -4.37 10.03
CA ILE A 277 -0.39 -5.12 10.09
C ILE A 277 -0.54 -6.55 9.59
N SER A 278 0.59 -7.15 9.20
CA SER A 278 0.68 -8.56 8.81
C SER A 278 0.96 -9.47 10.01
N GLU A 279 0.84 -10.79 9.85
CA GLU A 279 1.23 -11.77 10.88
C GLU A 279 2.70 -11.60 11.30
N THR A 280 3.60 -11.25 10.37
CA THR A 280 5.02 -10.98 10.65
C THR A 280 5.21 -9.91 11.73
N ASP A 281 4.34 -8.90 11.74
CA ASP A 281 4.48 -7.72 12.60
C ASP A 281 3.98 -7.95 14.01
N VAL A 282 3.00 -8.86 14.18
CA VAL A 282 2.25 -9.08 15.41
C VAL A 282 3.14 -9.19 16.65
N PRO A 283 4.22 -10.00 16.67
CA PRO A 283 5.06 -10.12 17.88
C PRO A 283 5.63 -8.78 18.37
N SER A 284 6.01 -7.90 17.46
CA SER A 284 6.54 -6.56 17.79
C SER A 284 5.45 -5.54 18.12
N GLN A 285 4.19 -5.84 17.78
CA GLN A 285 3.06 -4.91 17.86
C GLN A 285 2.08 -5.23 19.00
N VAL A 286 2.24 -6.36 19.71
CA VAL A 286 1.35 -6.72 20.84
C VAL A 286 1.27 -5.59 21.88
N ALA A 287 2.41 -5.01 22.27
CA ALA A 287 2.43 -3.88 23.21
C ALA A 287 1.82 -2.59 22.64
N ALA A 288 1.73 -2.49 21.31
CA ALA A 288 1.16 -1.37 20.60
C ALA A 288 -0.35 -1.51 20.31
N ARG A 289 -1.00 -2.61 20.73
CA ARG A 289 -2.44 -2.80 20.57
C ARG A 289 -3.23 -1.73 21.32
N GLN A 290 -4.26 -1.21 20.66
CA GLN A 290 -5.24 -0.28 21.22
C GLN A 290 -6.64 -0.74 20.82
N PRO A 291 -7.65 -0.56 21.69
CA PRO A 291 -9.02 -0.81 21.30
C PRO A 291 -9.44 0.15 20.18
N ASP A 292 -10.35 -0.31 19.33
CA ASP A 292 -11.00 0.52 18.35
C ASP A 292 -11.75 1.70 19.02
N THR A 293 -11.76 2.86 18.37
CA THR A 293 -12.45 4.08 18.83
C THR A 293 -13.21 4.72 17.66
N PRO A 294 -14.04 5.76 17.86
CA PRO A 294 -14.67 6.47 16.74
C PRO A 294 -13.72 7.08 15.70
N LEU A 295 -12.41 7.14 15.97
CA LEU A 295 -11.36 7.66 15.07
C LEU A 295 -10.15 6.72 14.91
N PHE A 296 -10.15 5.54 15.51
CA PHE A 296 -9.06 4.55 15.37
C PHE A 296 -9.59 3.16 15.02
N ARG A 297 -8.98 2.54 14.02
CA ARG A 297 -9.22 1.15 13.62
C ARG A 297 -7.92 0.39 13.47
N PHE A 298 -7.89 -0.84 13.98
CA PHE A 298 -6.72 -1.69 13.90
C PHE A 298 -7.03 -3.11 13.41
N TRP A 299 -6.40 -3.51 12.31
CA TRP A 299 -6.53 -4.85 11.74
C TRP A 299 -5.19 -5.60 11.72
N GLU A 300 -5.27 -6.90 11.97
CA GLU A 300 -4.16 -7.85 11.88
C GLU A 300 -4.54 -8.96 10.90
N VAL A 301 -3.72 -9.21 9.88
CA VAL A 301 -4.00 -10.20 8.84
C VAL A 301 -3.17 -11.47 9.06
N ALA A 302 -3.84 -12.56 9.39
CA ALA A 302 -3.19 -13.85 9.63
C ALA A 302 -2.62 -14.44 8.33
N GLY A 303 -1.49 -15.14 8.42
CA GLY A 303 -0.79 -15.76 7.29
C GLY A 303 -0.05 -14.81 6.34
N ALA A 304 -0.29 -13.50 6.43
CA ALA A 304 0.38 -12.49 5.62
C ALA A 304 1.78 -12.15 6.15
N SER A 305 2.65 -11.61 5.28
CA SER A 305 3.99 -11.14 5.67
C SER A 305 4.21 -9.65 5.45
N HIS A 306 5.20 -9.11 6.17
CA HIS A 306 5.56 -7.69 6.13
C HIS A 306 6.01 -7.25 4.72
N SER A 307 6.84 -8.06 4.07
CA SER A 307 7.27 -7.85 2.69
C SER A 307 6.92 -9.08 1.88
N GLY A 308 5.64 -9.16 1.53
CA GLY A 308 5.04 -10.31 0.86
C GLY A 308 5.29 -10.37 -0.64
N ARG A 309 4.65 -11.37 -1.24
CA ARG A 309 4.78 -11.75 -2.65
C ARG A 309 4.58 -10.57 -3.61
N ARG A 310 3.56 -9.74 -3.35
CA ARG A 310 3.23 -8.59 -4.18
C ARG A 310 4.31 -7.51 -4.21
N THR A 311 4.91 -7.23 -3.05
CA THR A 311 6.01 -6.26 -2.93
C THR A 311 7.21 -6.65 -3.76
N VAL A 312 7.54 -7.94 -3.83
CA VAL A 312 8.70 -8.43 -4.58
C VAL A 312 8.44 -8.50 -6.08
N LEU A 313 7.24 -8.93 -6.49
CA LEU A 313 6.82 -8.86 -7.90
C LEU A 313 6.87 -7.41 -8.41
N ASN A 314 6.55 -6.42 -7.57
CA ASN A 314 6.70 -5.02 -7.97
C ASN A 314 8.17 -4.54 -7.98
N SER A 315 8.91 -4.76 -6.89
CA SER A 315 10.19 -4.09 -6.67
C SER A 315 11.37 -4.72 -7.43
N ARG A 316 11.46 -6.06 -7.49
CA ARG A 316 12.62 -6.74 -8.09
C ARG A 316 12.89 -6.33 -9.54
N PRO A 317 11.90 -6.30 -10.46
CA PRO A 317 12.16 -5.93 -11.85
C PRO A 317 12.62 -4.48 -11.99
N LEU A 318 12.10 -3.56 -11.17
CA LEU A 318 12.49 -2.15 -11.16
C LEU A 318 13.94 -1.97 -10.68
N LEU A 319 14.33 -2.68 -9.63
CA LEU A 319 15.70 -2.62 -9.11
C LEU A 319 16.72 -3.15 -10.13
N LEU A 320 16.42 -4.28 -10.77
CA LEU A 320 17.26 -4.83 -11.83
C LEU A 320 17.37 -3.87 -13.02
N ARG A 321 16.26 -3.26 -13.45
CA ARG A 321 16.22 -2.24 -14.50
C ARG A 321 17.14 -1.06 -14.18
N ASP A 322 17.07 -0.59 -12.93
CA ASP A 322 17.71 0.65 -12.51
C ASP A 322 19.15 0.43 -12.01
N GLY A 323 19.65 -0.81 -12.08
CA GLY A 323 21.02 -1.19 -11.74
C GLY A 323 21.29 -1.17 -10.23
N VAL A 324 20.27 -1.46 -9.43
CA VAL A 324 20.39 -1.60 -7.97
C VAL A 324 20.22 -3.07 -7.61
N ALA A 325 21.19 -3.61 -6.88
CA ALA A 325 21.16 -5.00 -6.44
C ALA A 325 19.95 -5.23 -5.51
N PRO A 326 19.03 -6.15 -5.86
CA PRO A 326 17.94 -6.51 -4.97
C PRO A 326 18.49 -7.10 -3.66
N SER A 327 17.89 -6.73 -2.52
CA SER A 327 18.22 -7.33 -1.23
C SER A 327 17.51 -8.69 -1.07
N VAL A 328 17.88 -9.64 -1.93
CA VAL A 328 17.38 -11.01 -1.88
C VAL A 328 18.28 -11.79 -0.93
N GLY A 329 17.76 -12.13 0.25
CA GLY A 329 18.47 -12.94 1.23
C GLY A 329 18.33 -14.43 0.92
N ASP A 330 19.34 -15.20 1.31
CA ASP A 330 19.25 -16.66 1.40
C ASP A 330 18.44 -17.00 2.67
N CYS A 331 17.13 -17.18 2.47
CA CYS A 331 16.21 -17.46 3.57
C CYS A 331 16.21 -18.94 3.91
N THR A 332 16.15 -19.25 5.21
CA THR A 332 16.12 -20.63 5.71
C THR A 332 14.93 -21.42 5.15
N PHE A 333 13.80 -20.74 4.94
CA PHE A 333 12.61 -21.34 4.34
C PHE A 333 12.17 -20.57 3.09
N PRO A 334 11.48 -21.24 2.14
CA PRO A 334 10.97 -20.57 0.95
C PRO A 334 10.07 -19.38 1.34
N PRO A 335 10.38 -18.15 0.88
CA PRO A 335 9.71 -16.94 1.33
C PRO A 335 8.37 -16.68 0.62
N TYR A 336 7.70 -15.61 1.06
CA TYR A 336 6.54 -14.99 0.41
C TYR A 336 5.25 -15.84 0.51
N PRO A 337 4.55 -15.85 1.65
CA PRO A 337 3.22 -16.44 1.77
C PRO A 337 2.29 -16.05 0.61
N ARG A 338 1.43 -16.98 0.17
CA ARG A 338 0.41 -16.74 -0.87
C ARG A 338 -0.90 -16.23 -0.26
N VAL A 339 -0.78 -15.37 0.76
CA VAL A 339 -1.91 -14.71 1.43
C VAL A 339 -1.98 -13.26 0.95
N PRO A 340 -3.02 -12.86 0.19
CA PRO A 340 -3.06 -11.58 -0.50
C PRO A 340 -3.48 -10.44 0.44
N ILE A 341 -2.59 -10.02 1.34
CA ILE A 341 -2.82 -8.90 2.27
C ILE A 341 -3.28 -7.62 1.56
N GLN A 342 -2.86 -7.41 0.31
CA GLN A 342 -3.31 -6.28 -0.50
C GLN A 342 -4.84 -6.21 -0.66
N HIS A 343 -5.57 -7.33 -0.62
CA HIS A 343 -7.03 -7.30 -0.68
C HIS A 343 -7.65 -6.64 0.57
N VAL A 344 -7.02 -6.83 1.72
CA VAL A 344 -7.41 -6.16 2.98
C VAL A 344 -6.97 -4.70 2.97
N THR A 345 -5.78 -4.40 2.45
CA THR A 345 -5.29 -3.03 2.26
C THR A 345 -6.20 -2.21 1.34
N ASN A 346 -6.65 -2.79 0.23
CA ASN A 346 -7.59 -2.16 -0.69
C ASN A 346 -8.92 -1.83 0.00
N ALA A 347 -9.48 -2.80 0.74
CA ALA A 347 -10.68 -2.56 1.53
C ALA A 347 -10.48 -1.46 2.58
N ALA A 348 -9.32 -1.42 3.24
CA ALA A 348 -8.98 -0.38 4.21
C ALA A 348 -8.94 1.02 3.58
N PHE A 349 -8.43 1.18 2.36
CA PHE A 349 -8.50 2.46 1.63
C PHE A 349 -9.95 2.90 1.40
N ASP A 350 -10.80 2.03 0.87
CA ASP A 350 -12.21 2.35 0.60
C ASP A 350 -12.99 2.64 1.89
N HIS A 351 -12.68 1.93 2.98
CA HIS A 351 -13.21 2.23 4.31
C HIS A 351 -12.75 3.59 4.81
N LEU A 352 -11.47 3.93 4.71
CA LEU A 352 -10.96 5.22 5.15
C LEU A 352 -11.59 6.38 4.37
N VAL A 353 -11.79 6.20 3.07
CA VAL A 353 -12.51 7.15 2.21
C VAL A 353 -13.96 7.34 2.63
N ARG A 354 -14.68 6.25 2.94
CA ARG A 354 -16.07 6.33 3.44
C ARG A 354 -16.14 6.93 4.84
N TRP A 355 -15.19 6.61 5.70
CA TRP A 355 -15.12 7.16 7.05
C TRP A 355 -14.98 8.68 7.02
N VAL A 356 -14.08 9.19 6.19
CA VAL A 356 -13.90 10.64 5.99
C VAL A 356 -15.12 11.28 5.32
N ARG A 357 -15.68 10.65 4.28
CA ARG A 357 -16.76 11.25 3.48
C ARG A 357 -18.12 11.23 4.18
N GLU A 358 -18.40 10.15 4.89
CA GLU A 358 -19.76 9.79 5.32
C GLU A 358 -19.86 9.56 6.83
N GLY A 359 -18.74 9.57 7.56
CA GLY A 359 -18.72 9.20 8.98
C GLY A 359 -18.94 7.71 9.23
N VAL A 360 -18.94 6.88 8.18
CA VAL A 360 -19.15 5.42 8.30
C VAL A 360 -17.85 4.78 8.77
N GLN A 361 -17.83 4.36 10.03
CA GLN A 361 -16.65 3.73 10.63
C GLN A 361 -16.36 2.37 9.97
N PRO A 362 -15.08 2.00 9.76
CA PRO A 362 -14.71 0.66 9.29
C PRO A 362 -15.16 -0.42 10.28
N PRO A 363 -15.35 -1.68 9.83
CA PRO A 363 -15.66 -2.77 10.74
C PRO A 363 -14.47 -3.08 11.66
N SER A 364 -14.76 -3.52 12.88
CA SER A 364 -13.76 -4.05 13.81
C SER A 364 -13.35 -5.47 13.41
N ALA A 365 -12.12 -5.85 13.73
CA ALA A 365 -11.63 -7.22 13.55
C ALA A 365 -11.03 -7.77 14.85
N ALA A 366 -11.21 -9.07 15.10
CA ALA A 366 -10.51 -9.73 16.19
C ALA A 366 -9.00 -9.78 15.89
N PRO A 367 -8.13 -9.53 16.89
CA PRO A 367 -6.68 -9.62 16.69
C PRO A 367 -6.24 -11.09 16.49
N VAL A 368 -5.02 -11.27 15.98
CA VAL A 368 -4.32 -12.56 16.03
C VAL A 368 -4.12 -12.94 17.50
N THR A 369 -4.42 -14.20 17.82
CA THR A 369 -4.36 -14.71 19.19
C THR A 369 -2.91 -14.85 19.62
N THR A 370 -2.55 -14.27 20.78
CA THR A 370 -1.19 -14.32 21.32
C THR A 370 -1.18 -14.63 22.82
N VAL A 371 -0.12 -15.28 23.28
CA VAL A 371 0.26 -15.36 24.70
C VAL A 371 1.58 -14.61 24.84
N GLY A 372 1.57 -13.45 25.49
CA GLY A 372 2.65 -12.48 25.33
C GLY A 372 2.80 -12.08 23.85
N ALA A 373 4.03 -12.11 23.35
CA ALA A 373 4.36 -11.86 21.93
C ALA A 373 4.28 -13.12 21.03
N VAL A 374 3.92 -14.29 21.60
CA VAL A 374 3.91 -15.56 20.88
C VAL A 374 2.54 -15.81 20.25
N ILE A 375 2.51 -15.90 18.93
CA ILE A 375 1.31 -16.23 18.14
C ILE A 375 0.87 -17.66 18.46
N GLN A 376 -0.41 -17.81 18.80
CA GLN A 376 -1.04 -19.12 19.00
C GLN A 376 -1.47 -19.69 17.64
N ARG A 377 -1.24 -20.98 17.44
CA ARG A 377 -1.44 -21.66 16.15
C ARG A 377 -2.34 -22.88 16.30
N ASP A 378 -3.06 -23.22 15.25
CA ASP A 378 -3.80 -24.48 15.16
C ASP A 378 -2.86 -25.67 14.87
N ALA A 379 -3.43 -26.88 14.78
CA ALA A 379 -2.69 -28.10 14.49
C ALA A 379 -1.99 -28.12 13.13
N SER A 380 -2.41 -27.25 12.19
CA SER A 380 -1.78 -27.10 10.87
C SER A 380 -0.69 -26.03 10.84
N GLY A 381 -0.42 -25.37 11.98
CA GLY A 381 0.58 -24.30 12.10
C GLY A 381 0.08 -22.93 11.67
N ASN A 382 -1.22 -22.77 11.39
CA ASN A 382 -1.81 -21.48 11.01
C ASN A 382 -2.17 -20.66 12.25
N ALA A 383 -1.91 -19.36 12.22
CA ALA A 383 -2.23 -18.45 13.33
C ALA A 383 -3.74 -18.36 13.62
N LEU A 384 -4.11 -18.47 14.90
CA LEU A 384 -5.50 -18.30 15.35
C LEU A 384 -5.89 -16.82 15.42
N GLY A 385 -7.16 -16.50 15.14
CA GLY A 385 -7.66 -15.12 15.13
C GLY A 385 -7.17 -14.31 13.93
N GLY A 386 -7.29 -12.98 14.03
CA GLY A 386 -7.00 -12.07 12.91
C GLY A 386 -8.01 -12.16 11.78
N ILE A 387 -7.82 -11.33 10.75
CA ILE A 387 -8.50 -11.48 9.47
C ILE A 387 -7.86 -12.67 8.75
N ARG A 388 -8.65 -13.71 8.51
CA ARG A 388 -8.25 -14.92 7.79
C ARG A 388 -8.85 -14.90 6.39
N LEU A 389 -8.01 -14.75 5.38
CA LEU A 389 -8.44 -14.77 3.97
C LEU A 389 -8.70 -16.21 3.50
N ALA A 390 -9.44 -16.38 2.41
CA ALA A 390 -9.81 -17.70 1.91
C ALA A 390 -8.58 -18.55 1.53
N GLU A 391 -7.52 -17.91 1.01
CA GLU A 391 -6.23 -18.53 0.69
C GLU A 391 -5.47 -19.06 1.93
N PHE A 392 -5.83 -18.57 3.11
CA PHE A 392 -5.24 -18.97 4.39
C PHE A 392 -6.12 -19.94 5.17
N ASP A 393 -7.44 -19.67 5.20
CA ASP A 393 -8.40 -20.47 5.96
C ASP A 393 -8.77 -21.80 5.29
N VAL A 394 -8.56 -21.89 3.98
CA VAL A 394 -8.68 -23.12 3.18
C VAL A 394 -7.32 -23.46 2.58
N PRO A 395 -6.38 -23.96 3.41
CA PRO A 395 -4.96 -23.97 3.08
C PRO A 395 -4.58 -25.11 2.12
N THR A 396 -3.81 -24.75 1.08
CA THR A 396 -3.05 -25.70 0.25
C THR A 396 -1.55 -25.69 0.56
N ALA A 397 -1.16 -24.88 1.55
CA ALA A 397 0.22 -24.64 1.95
C ALA A 397 0.25 -24.11 3.39
N LEU A 398 1.36 -24.34 4.08
CA LEU A 398 1.70 -23.59 5.29
C LEU A 398 2.12 -22.17 4.87
N ASN A 399 1.38 -21.18 5.35
CA ASN A 399 1.69 -19.77 5.18
C ASN A 399 1.89 -19.15 6.56
N THR A 400 3.05 -18.57 6.84
CA THR A 400 3.30 -17.89 8.11
C THR A 400 4.05 -16.59 7.91
N GLY A 401 3.89 -15.68 8.88
CA GLY A 401 4.65 -14.43 8.92
C GLY A 401 6.12 -14.60 9.33
N ALA A 402 6.55 -15.80 9.75
CA ALA A 402 7.87 -16.03 10.34
C ALA A 402 8.85 -16.70 9.37
N ASN A 403 10.07 -16.18 9.29
CA ASN A 403 11.19 -16.78 8.57
C ASN A 403 12.53 -16.28 9.16
N THR A 404 13.63 -16.91 8.79
CA THR A 404 14.99 -16.62 9.26
C THR A 404 15.95 -16.61 8.07
N GLY A 405 17.16 -16.08 8.27
CA GLY A 405 18.19 -16.01 7.24
C GLY A 405 18.78 -14.61 7.10
N ALA A 406 19.52 -14.39 6.01
CA ALA A 406 20.22 -13.13 5.76
C ALA A 406 19.27 -11.98 5.38
N ALA A 407 19.76 -10.74 5.49
CA ALA A 407 19.07 -9.54 5.03
C ALA A 407 17.62 -9.45 5.58
N PHE A 408 16.64 -9.27 4.69
CA PHE A 408 15.23 -9.07 5.06
C PHE A 408 14.43 -10.38 5.15
N CYS A 409 15.06 -11.55 5.27
CA CYS A 409 14.32 -12.82 5.38
C CYS A 409 13.31 -12.84 6.53
N ILE A 410 13.61 -12.20 7.66
CA ILE A 410 12.67 -12.04 8.79
C ILE A 410 11.36 -11.32 8.42
N LEU A 411 11.34 -10.58 7.31
CA LEU A 411 10.18 -9.82 6.82
C LEU A 411 9.41 -10.56 5.72
N TYR A 412 9.97 -11.60 5.13
CA TYR A 412 9.42 -12.23 3.93
C TYR A 412 8.37 -13.31 4.23
N GLY A 413 8.28 -13.75 5.49
CA GLY A 413 7.43 -14.88 5.89
C GLY A 413 7.84 -16.17 5.18
N ARG A 414 7.02 -17.21 5.31
CA ARG A 414 7.30 -18.55 4.79
C ARG A 414 6.12 -19.11 4.02
N HIS A 415 6.40 -19.78 2.92
CA HIS A 415 5.45 -20.52 2.10
C HIS A 415 5.95 -21.94 1.87
N VAL A 416 5.21 -22.95 2.37
CA VAL A 416 5.54 -24.37 2.12
C VAL A 416 4.29 -25.07 1.59
N PRO A 417 4.24 -25.38 0.28
CA PRO A 417 3.15 -26.18 -0.27
C PRO A 417 2.98 -27.48 0.50
N PHE A 418 1.73 -27.90 0.72
CA PHE A 418 1.49 -29.21 1.30
C PHE A 418 1.86 -30.33 0.32
N GLU A 419 2.25 -31.47 0.88
CA GLU A 419 2.41 -32.70 0.11
C GLU A 419 1.06 -33.13 -0.48
N GLN A 420 1.11 -33.83 -1.62
CA GLN A 420 -0.11 -34.20 -2.32
C GLN A 420 -1.04 -35.07 -1.46
N SER A 421 -0.47 -35.97 -0.64
CA SER A 421 -1.26 -36.81 0.28
C SER A 421 -2.05 -36.00 1.32
N VAL A 422 -1.51 -34.87 1.77
CA VAL A 422 -2.20 -33.95 2.68
C VAL A 422 -3.32 -33.22 1.94
N ILE A 423 -3.06 -32.77 0.70
CA ILE A 423 -4.09 -32.16 -0.14
C ILE A 423 -5.24 -33.14 -0.42
N ASP A 424 -4.94 -34.39 -0.75
CA ASP A 424 -5.94 -35.42 -1.05
C ASP A 424 -6.78 -35.77 0.19
N GLN A 425 -6.17 -35.74 1.39
CA GLN A 425 -6.87 -35.93 2.66
C GLN A 425 -7.78 -34.75 3.01
N LEU A 426 -7.30 -33.51 2.83
CA LEU A 426 -8.08 -32.30 3.12
C LEU A 426 -9.21 -32.10 2.10
N TYR A 427 -8.93 -32.41 0.83
CA TYR A 427 -9.81 -32.13 -0.30
C TYR A 427 -9.97 -33.36 -1.22
N PRO A 428 -10.69 -34.41 -0.79
CA PRO A 428 -10.88 -35.62 -1.60
C PRO A 428 -11.58 -35.39 -2.95
N THR A 429 -12.29 -34.26 -3.08
CA THR A 429 -12.93 -33.82 -4.33
C THR A 429 -12.71 -32.34 -4.56
N HIS A 430 -12.83 -31.89 -5.81
CA HIS A 430 -12.78 -30.45 -6.12
C HIS A 430 -13.81 -29.65 -5.35
N GLY A 431 -15.03 -30.20 -5.18
CA GLY A 431 -16.09 -29.58 -4.40
C GLY A 431 -15.72 -29.37 -2.93
N SER A 432 -14.98 -30.31 -2.33
CA SER A 432 -14.49 -30.19 -0.95
C SER A 432 -13.44 -29.09 -0.75
N TYR A 433 -12.76 -28.65 -1.81
CA TYR A 433 -11.89 -27.47 -1.79
C TYR A 433 -12.66 -26.17 -2.08
N VAL A 434 -13.40 -26.14 -3.21
CA VAL A 434 -14.04 -24.92 -3.70
C VAL A 434 -15.14 -24.43 -2.76
N SER A 435 -15.96 -25.34 -2.21
CA SER A 435 -17.08 -24.95 -1.36
C SER A 435 -16.66 -24.16 -0.11
N PRO A 436 -15.77 -24.66 0.78
CA PRO A 436 -15.34 -23.89 1.94
C PRO A 436 -14.61 -22.61 1.56
N LEU A 437 -13.83 -22.62 0.46
CA LEU A 437 -13.14 -21.41 -0.02
C LEU A 437 -14.13 -20.32 -0.40
N LEU A 438 -15.18 -20.66 -1.17
CA LEU A 438 -16.21 -19.70 -1.55
C LEU A 438 -17.04 -19.22 -0.36
N THR A 439 -17.27 -20.07 0.65
CA THR A 439 -17.88 -19.67 1.92
C THR A 439 -17.04 -18.61 2.62
N GLN A 440 -15.74 -18.88 2.83
CA GLN A 440 -14.85 -17.94 3.50
C GLN A 440 -14.69 -16.62 2.72
N LEU A 441 -14.63 -16.73 1.39
CA LEU A 441 -14.57 -15.56 0.52
C LEU A 441 -15.83 -14.70 0.65
N HIS A 442 -17.01 -15.32 0.71
CA HIS A 442 -18.26 -14.61 0.93
C HIS A 442 -18.31 -13.96 2.33
N GLU A 443 -17.82 -14.65 3.37
CA GLU A 443 -17.77 -14.13 4.73
C GLU A 443 -16.84 -12.92 4.86
N THR A 444 -15.64 -12.98 4.27
CA THR A 444 -14.69 -11.86 4.28
C THR A 444 -15.18 -10.65 3.48
N VAL A 445 -15.90 -10.86 2.37
CA VAL A 445 -16.58 -9.77 1.63
C VAL A 445 -17.72 -9.18 2.46
N ARG A 446 -18.56 -10.03 3.07
CA ARG A 446 -19.69 -9.59 3.91
C ARG A 446 -19.22 -8.81 5.14
N ALA A 447 -18.13 -9.24 5.76
CA ALA A 447 -17.51 -8.55 6.88
C ALA A 447 -16.81 -7.23 6.46
N GLY A 448 -16.65 -6.99 5.16
CA GLY A 448 -16.00 -5.80 4.62
C GLY A 448 -14.47 -5.85 4.66
N TYR A 449 -13.86 -7.02 4.85
CA TYR A 449 -12.40 -7.17 4.84
C TYR A 449 -11.85 -7.30 3.43
N VAL A 450 -12.67 -7.70 2.45
CA VAL A 450 -12.27 -7.89 1.06
C VAL A 450 -13.28 -7.19 0.14
N LEU A 451 -12.80 -6.52 -0.91
CA LEU A 451 -13.66 -5.91 -1.92
C LEU A 451 -14.23 -6.98 -2.87
N PRO A 452 -15.49 -6.84 -3.35
CA PRO A 452 -16.07 -7.78 -4.31
C PRO A 452 -15.21 -7.98 -5.58
N ALA A 453 -14.57 -6.92 -6.07
CA ALA A 453 -13.70 -6.98 -7.25
C ALA A 453 -12.43 -7.81 -7.00
N ASP A 454 -11.86 -7.75 -5.79
CA ASP A 454 -10.70 -8.54 -5.43
C ASP A 454 -11.10 -10.01 -5.22
N ALA A 455 -12.27 -10.25 -4.60
CA ALA A 455 -12.82 -11.59 -4.42
C ALA A 455 -13.13 -12.31 -5.75
N ALA A 456 -13.47 -11.58 -6.81
CA ALA A 456 -13.75 -12.18 -8.12
C ALA A 456 -12.54 -12.99 -8.65
N ARG A 457 -11.31 -12.50 -8.43
CA ARG A 457 -10.09 -13.19 -8.84
C ARG A 457 -9.83 -14.45 -8.02
N THR A 458 -9.93 -14.37 -6.69
CA THR A 458 -9.83 -15.54 -5.80
C THR A 458 -10.84 -16.62 -6.18
N ARG A 459 -12.09 -16.24 -6.45
CA ARG A 459 -13.15 -17.16 -6.93
C ARG A 459 -12.75 -17.83 -8.24
N HIS A 460 -12.30 -17.06 -9.22
CA HIS A 460 -11.91 -17.59 -10.53
C HIS A 460 -10.77 -18.60 -10.41
N LEU A 461 -9.72 -18.25 -9.65
CA LEU A 461 -8.58 -19.13 -9.40
C LEU A 461 -8.99 -20.43 -8.69
N ALA A 462 -9.86 -20.36 -7.69
CA ALA A 462 -10.32 -21.53 -6.97
C ALA A 462 -11.11 -22.49 -7.88
N VAL A 463 -12.08 -21.97 -8.63
CA VAL A 463 -12.96 -22.76 -9.52
C VAL A 463 -12.22 -23.37 -10.71
N THR A 464 -11.14 -22.73 -11.17
CA THR A 464 -10.32 -23.24 -12.28
C THR A 464 -9.14 -24.10 -11.81
N SER A 465 -8.92 -24.20 -10.49
CA SER A 465 -7.83 -24.98 -9.93
C SER A 465 -8.00 -26.48 -10.15
N ILE A 466 -6.92 -27.22 -9.97
CA ILE A 466 -6.90 -28.69 -10.02
C ILE A 466 -7.03 -29.34 -8.63
N VAL A 467 -7.12 -28.54 -7.56
CA VAL A 467 -7.14 -29.05 -6.18
C VAL A 467 -8.35 -29.97 -6.00
N GLY A 468 -8.12 -31.16 -5.44
CA GLY A 468 -9.14 -32.21 -5.31
C GLY A 468 -9.60 -32.83 -6.64
N SER A 469 -8.89 -32.58 -7.75
CA SER A 469 -9.16 -33.21 -9.07
C SER A 469 -7.97 -33.96 -9.64
N ALA A 470 -6.76 -33.45 -9.44
CA ALA A 470 -5.52 -34.02 -9.98
C ALA A 470 -4.32 -33.60 -9.12
N PRO A 471 -3.23 -34.38 -9.12
CA PRO A 471 -2.02 -34.01 -8.40
C PRO A 471 -1.35 -32.76 -9.00
N CYS A 472 -0.70 -31.95 -8.14
CA CYS A 472 0.07 -30.79 -8.57
C CYS A 472 1.57 -31.08 -8.40
N SER A 473 2.22 -31.48 -9.50
CA SER A 473 3.67 -31.69 -9.56
C SER A 473 4.46 -30.38 -9.41
N GLN A 474 5.80 -30.47 -9.40
CA GLN A 474 6.67 -29.30 -9.32
C GLN A 474 6.43 -28.30 -10.46
N ILE A 475 6.16 -28.79 -11.68
CA ILE A 475 5.88 -27.94 -12.83
C ILE A 475 4.54 -27.22 -12.69
N CYS A 476 3.52 -27.88 -12.13
CA CYS A 476 2.25 -27.25 -11.77
C CYS A 476 2.47 -26.12 -10.75
N ARG A 477 3.24 -26.37 -9.68
CA ARG A 477 3.54 -25.37 -8.65
C ARG A 477 4.30 -24.16 -9.20
N ALA A 478 5.31 -24.40 -10.05
CA ALA A 478 6.04 -23.32 -10.72
C ALA A 478 5.13 -22.49 -11.66
N SER A 479 4.13 -23.13 -12.26
CA SER A 479 3.18 -22.45 -13.15
C SER A 479 2.19 -21.55 -12.38
N LEU A 480 1.82 -21.88 -11.14
CA LEU A 480 0.99 -21.02 -10.29
C LEU A 480 1.65 -19.65 -10.03
N ASP A 481 2.97 -19.64 -9.88
CA ASP A 481 3.76 -18.41 -9.76
C ASP A 481 3.68 -17.56 -11.03
N LEU A 482 3.68 -18.20 -12.20
CA LEU A 482 3.50 -17.53 -13.49
C LEU A 482 2.08 -16.98 -13.68
N VAL A 483 1.05 -17.67 -13.14
CA VAL A 483 -0.33 -17.14 -13.13
C VAL A 483 -0.38 -15.82 -12.37
N GLU A 484 0.18 -15.77 -11.16
CA GLU A 484 0.21 -14.54 -10.36
C GLU A 484 1.01 -13.44 -11.05
N ALA A 485 2.21 -13.75 -11.56
CA ALA A 485 3.03 -12.80 -12.30
C ALA A 485 2.30 -12.24 -13.53
N SER A 486 1.56 -13.08 -14.26
CA SER A 486 0.73 -12.67 -15.40
C SER A 486 -0.29 -11.62 -14.98
N TYR A 487 -1.00 -11.88 -13.89
CA TYR A 487 -1.98 -10.96 -13.34
C TYR A 487 -1.39 -9.62 -12.88
N VAL A 488 -0.17 -9.64 -12.32
CA VAL A 488 0.55 -8.42 -11.92
C VAL A 488 0.93 -7.61 -13.15
N TYR A 489 1.69 -8.22 -14.06
CA TYR A 489 2.42 -7.50 -15.08
C TYR A 489 1.55 -7.13 -16.28
N LEU A 490 0.51 -7.92 -16.56
CA LEU A 490 -0.37 -7.70 -17.70
C LEU A 490 -1.60 -6.86 -17.39
N TYR A 491 -1.79 -6.42 -16.13
CA TYR A 491 -3.00 -5.71 -15.70
C TYR A 491 -3.39 -4.54 -16.63
N THR A 492 -2.43 -3.68 -17.00
CA THR A 492 -2.69 -2.50 -17.85
C THR A 492 -2.91 -2.85 -19.33
N THR A 493 -2.75 -4.12 -19.71
CA THR A 493 -2.95 -4.57 -21.10
C THR A 493 -4.41 -4.91 -21.40
N GLY A 494 -5.22 -5.22 -20.37
CA GLY A 494 -6.56 -5.78 -20.53
C GLY A 494 -6.60 -7.21 -21.06
N LEU A 495 -5.45 -7.89 -21.12
CA LEU A 495 -5.31 -9.29 -21.54
C LEU A 495 -4.82 -10.19 -20.40
N ASP A 496 -4.80 -9.70 -19.17
CA ASP A 496 -4.33 -10.45 -18.00
C ASP A 496 -5.17 -11.70 -17.75
N ASP A 497 -6.50 -11.62 -17.81
CA ASP A 497 -7.39 -12.79 -17.70
C ASP A 497 -7.16 -13.81 -18.83
N GLU A 498 -7.02 -13.35 -20.08
CA GLU A 498 -6.81 -14.25 -21.23
C GLU A 498 -5.48 -15.01 -21.11
N LEU A 499 -4.40 -14.29 -20.82
CA LEU A 499 -3.05 -14.85 -20.79
C LEU A 499 -2.82 -15.68 -19.52
N ALA A 500 -3.30 -15.24 -18.34
CA ALA A 500 -3.31 -16.07 -17.15
C ALA A 500 -4.14 -17.34 -17.36
N GLY A 501 -5.25 -17.25 -18.09
CA GLY A 501 -6.07 -18.39 -18.50
C GLY A 501 -5.31 -19.43 -19.34
N LYS A 502 -4.36 -19.01 -20.20
CA LYS A 502 -3.48 -19.95 -20.93
C LYS A 502 -2.55 -20.71 -19.97
N VAL A 503 -2.02 -20.03 -18.95
CA VAL A 503 -1.18 -20.68 -17.93
C VAL A 503 -2.01 -21.64 -17.06
N LEU A 504 -3.25 -21.29 -16.72
CA LEU A 504 -4.18 -22.20 -16.03
C LEU A 504 -4.52 -23.42 -16.89
N ALA A 505 -4.78 -23.24 -18.19
CA ALA A 505 -5.00 -24.34 -19.12
C ALA A 505 -3.77 -25.26 -19.23
N PHE A 506 -2.56 -24.69 -19.25
CA PHE A 506 -1.31 -25.43 -19.17
C PHE A 506 -1.28 -26.32 -17.91
N ILE A 507 -1.57 -25.75 -16.74
CA ILE A 507 -1.60 -26.50 -15.46
C ILE A 507 -2.58 -27.67 -15.53
N GLN A 508 -3.79 -27.44 -16.03
CA GLN A 508 -4.82 -28.47 -16.14
C GLN A 508 -4.41 -29.60 -17.08
N LEU A 509 -3.77 -29.29 -18.22
CA LEU A 509 -3.28 -30.28 -19.17
C LEU A 509 -2.19 -31.16 -18.56
N VAL A 510 -1.21 -30.54 -17.91
CA VAL A 510 -0.10 -31.27 -17.27
C VAL A 510 -0.62 -32.17 -16.15
N ALA A 511 -1.42 -31.64 -15.23
CA ALA A 511 -1.91 -32.40 -14.09
C ALA A 511 -2.80 -33.58 -14.49
N ARG A 512 -3.68 -33.39 -15.49
CA ARG A 512 -4.51 -34.49 -16.02
C ARG A 512 -3.67 -35.52 -16.79
N GLY A 513 -2.67 -35.05 -17.54
CA GLY A 513 -1.73 -35.92 -18.22
C GLY A 513 -0.96 -36.81 -17.24
N GLU A 514 -0.43 -36.24 -16.16
CA GLU A 514 0.26 -36.96 -15.09
C GLU A 514 -0.65 -37.96 -14.38
N ALA A 515 -1.92 -37.63 -14.16
CA ALA A 515 -2.88 -38.53 -13.53
C ALA A 515 -3.21 -39.77 -14.38
N ILE A 516 -3.20 -39.65 -15.72
CA ILE A 516 -3.54 -40.75 -16.64
C ILE A 516 -2.29 -41.56 -17.04
N GLY A 517 -1.16 -40.88 -17.24
CA GLY A 517 0.11 -41.48 -17.66
C GLY A 517 0.16 -41.91 -19.13
N GLY A 518 1.26 -42.59 -19.50
CA GLY A 518 1.45 -43.24 -20.80
C GLY A 518 1.36 -42.29 -22.00
N GLN A 519 0.79 -42.77 -23.11
CA GLN A 519 0.65 -41.99 -24.35
C GLN A 519 -0.25 -40.77 -24.20
N HIS A 520 -1.22 -40.82 -23.28
CA HIS A 520 -2.09 -39.67 -22.98
C HIS A 520 -1.31 -38.53 -22.32
N GLN A 521 -0.36 -38.84 -21.43
CA GLN A 521 0.53 -37.84 -20.86
C GLN A 521 1.42 -37.19 -21.92
N VAL A 522 1.99 -37.96 -22.83
CA VAL A 522 2.81 -37.42 -23.95
C VAL A 522 1.99 -36.48 -24.83
N PHE A 523 0.75 -36.85 -25.14
CA PHE A 523 -0.15 -35.97 -25.90
C PHE A 523 -0.50 -34.70 -25.12
N ALA A 524 -0.84 -34.82 -23.84
CA ALA A 524 -1.15 -33.68 -22.97
C ALA A 524 0.04 -32.71 -22.83
N ASN A 525 1.26 -33.24 -22.68
CA ASN A 525 2.49 -32.44 -22.61
C ASN A 525 2.73 -31.66 -23.91
N ARG A 526 2.50 -32.26 -25.09
CA ARG A 526 2.61 -31.53 -26.37
C ARG A 526 1.61 -30.38 -26.47
N LEU A 527 0.37 -30.59 -26.04
CA LEU A 527 -0.65 -29.54 -26.05
C LEU A 527 -0.36 -28.45 -25.00
N ALA A 528 0.13 -28.84 -23.82
CA ALA A 528 0.56 -27.92 -22.77
C ALA A 528 1.70 -27.04 -23.28
N ARG A 529 2.76 -27.63 -23.85
CA ARG A 529 3.88 -26.92 -24.47
C ARG A 529 3.40 -25.86 -25.46
N HIS A 530 2.56 -26.25 -26.42
CA HIS A 530 2.01 -25.33 -27.42
C HIS A 530 1.20 -24.18 -26.80
N THR A 531 0.45 -24.46 -25.72
CA THR A 531 -0.34 -23.45 -25.01
C THR A 531 0.56 -22.38 -24.38
N LEU A 532 1.68 -22.80 -23.77
CA LEU A 532 2.60 -21.91 -23.09
C LEU A 532 3.55 -21.19 -24.07
N GLU A 533 3.91 -21.80 -25.19
CA GLU A 533 4.61 -21.13 -26.30
C GLU A 533 3.77 -19.97 -26.86
N ARG A 534 2.47 -20.18 -27.10
CA ARG A 534 1.56 -19.09 -27.50
C ARG A 534 1.44 -17.98 -26.47
N TYR A 535 1.58 -18.30 -25.18
CA TYR A 535 1.63 -17.30 -24.13
C TYR A 535 2.90 -16.43 -24.28
N VAL A 536 4.05 -17.06 -24.52
CA VAL A 536 5.33 -16.36 -24.77
C VAL A 536 5.22 -15.46 -26.00
N ASP A 537 4.68 -15.96 -27.11
CA ASP A 537 4.48 -15.18 -28.34
C ASP A 537 3.60 -13.95 -28.09
N ALA A 538 2.52 -14.10 -27.32
CA ALA A 538 1.61 -13.01 -26.99
C ALA A 538 2.28 -11.95 -26.10
N VAL A 539 3.08 -12.37 -25.10
CA VAL A 539 3.85 -11.47 -24.24
C VAL A 539 4.88 -10.68 -25.06
N GLN A 540 5.62 -11.35 -25.95
CA GLN A 540 6.58 -10.69 -26.85
C GLN A 540 5.90 -9.73 -27.83
N ALA A 541 4.73 -10.09 -28.36
CA ALA A 541 3.95 -9.21 -29.22
C ALA A 541 3.45 -7.96 -28.48
N LEU A 542 3.09 -8.07 -27.20
CA LEU A 542 2.73 -6.92 -26.36
C LEU A 542 3.92 -6.01 -26.10
N GLN A 543 5.09 -6.59 -25.83
CA GLN A 543 6.33 -5.84 -25.67
C GLN A 543 6.69 -5.08 -26.95
N ALA A 544 6.68 -5.75 -28.11
CA ALA A 544 7.01 -5.15 -29.40
C ALA A 544 6.09 -3.98 -29.78
N LYS A 545 4.84 -4.01 -29.30
CA LYS A 545 3.85 -2.93 -29.47
C LYS A 545 3.93 -1.84 -28.40
N GLY A 546 4.89 -1.90 -27.47
CA GLY A 546 5.00 -0.96 -26.36
C GLY A 546 3.85 -1.03 -25.35
N ARG A 547 3.04 -2.10 -25.37
CA ARG A 547 1.93 -2.31 -24.44
C ARG A 547 2.37 -2.92 -23.11
N LEU A 548 3.55 -3.53 -23.09
CA LEU A 548 4.19 -4.13 -21.93
C LEU A 548 5.64 -3.65 -21.85
N SER A 549 6.12 -3.31 -20.66
CA SER A 549 7.52 -2.90 -20.49
C SER A 549 8.47 -4.08 -20.76
N GLN A 550 9.71 -3.77 -21.17
CA GLN A 550 10.72 -4.79 -21.41
C GLN A 550 10.97 -5.65 -20.16
N VAL A 551 10.98 -5.04 -18.98
CA VAL A 551 11.25 -5.74 -17.71
C VAL A 551 10.12 -6.69 -17.34
N SER A 552 8.87 -6.26 -17.50
CA SER A 552 7.70 -7.11 -17.28
C SER A 552 7.64 -8.26 -18.29
N ALA A 553 7.90 -7.98 -19.57
CA ALA A 553 7.94 -9.02 -20.60
C ALA A 553 9.02 -10.07 -20.32
N GLN A 554 10.21 -9.64 -19.91
CA GLN A 554 11.33 -10.53 -19.59
C GLN A 554 11.00 -11.45 -18.41
N GLU A 555 10.40 -10.94 -17.34
CA GLU A 555 10.00 -11.75 -16.17
C GLU A 555 8.98 -12.84 -16.56
N LEU A 556 7.98 -12.49 -17.37
CA LEU A 556 6.98 -13.45 -17.84
C LEU A 556 7.56 -14.52 -18.77
N VAL A 557 8.40 -14.12 -19.74
CA VAL A 557 9.06 -15.04 -20.67
C VAL A 557 10.04 -15.96 -19.93
N ASN A 558 10.80 -15.44 -18.96
CA ASN A 558 11.69 -16.25 -18.14
C ASN A 558 10.92 -17.27 -17.32
N GLY A 559 9.81 -16.86 -16.68
CA GLY A 559 8.93 -17.76 -15.94
C GLY A 559 8.37 -18.87 -16.82
N ALA A 560 7.83 -18.52 -18.00
CA ALA A 560 7.30 -19.49 -18.96
C ALA A 560 8.39 -20.45 -19.47
N THR A 561 9.58 -19.94 -19.77
CA THR A 561 10.72 -20.75 -20.23
C THR A 561 11.18 -21.74 -19.16
N ALA A 562 11.27 -21.29 -17.90
CA ALA A 562 11.63 -22.15 -16.78
C ALA A 562 10.62 -23.28 -16.57
N VAL A 563 9.32 -23.00 -16.71
CA VAL A 563 8.25 -24.00 -16.67
C VAL A 563 8.37 -24.98 -17.84
N LEU A 564 8.57 -24.49 -19.07
CA LEU A 564 8.72 -25.33 -20.27
C LEU A 564 9.92 -26.27 -20.20
N ALA A 565 11.01 -25.86 -19.55
CA ALA A 565 12.20 -26.67 -19.35
C ALA A 565 11.97 -27.86 -18.40
N MET A 566 10.98 -27.77 -17.51
CA MET A 566 10.59 -28.87 -16.62
C MET A 566 9.66 -29.88 -17.31
N LEU A 567 9.06 -29.53 -18.45
CA LEU A 567 8.09 -30.38 -19.12
C LEU A 567 8.80 -31.48 -19.92
N PRO A 568 8.47 -32.77 -19.69
CA PRO A 568 9.03 -33.86 -20.48
C PRO A 568 8.79 -33.68 -21.99
N GLY A 569 9.72 -34.21 -22.79
CA GLY A 569 9.66 -34.20 -24.26
C GLY A 569 8.45 -34.92 -24.84
#